data_AF-A0A5J4RWL4-F1
#
_entry.id   AF-A0A5J4RWL4-F1
#
_cell.length_a   1.000
_cell.length_b   1.000
_cell.length_c   1.000
_cell.angle_alpha   90.00
_cell.angle_beta   90.00
_cell.angle_gamma   90.00
#
_symmetry.space_group_name_H-M   'P 1'
#
loop_
_entity.id
_entity.type
_entity.pdbx_description
1 polymer ?
#
loop_
_entity_poly.entity_id
_entity_poly.type
_entity_poly.pdbx_seq_one_letter_code
_entity_poly.pdbx_strand_id
1 'polypeptide(L)'
;MTTTSLSTKPHYEILDGLRGVAAVIVVAFHILEAHSTNHLDQVINHGYLAVDFFFVLSGFVIGYAYDDRWGKMTIGGFFKRRLIRLQPMVIVGMIIGALFFYFQDSSVYPAIAGTPVWKMLVVMLIGFTLLPVPTSMDIRGWNEMHPLNGPGWSLFLEYIANILYASIIRKFSKRALAVLVFLAGCALIHLAVTSPNGDVIGGWSLDPRHSFVLVSLV
;
A
#
# COMPACT_ATOMS: atom_id res chain seq x y z
N MET A 1 8.09 -29.53 -27.61
CA MET A 1 7.84 -28.97 -26.26
C MET A 1 6.42 -28.43 -26.24
N THR A 2 5.48 -29.14 -25.62
CA THR A 2 4.09 -28.71 -25.45
C THR A 2 4.02 -27.69 -24.32
N THR A 3 3.83 -26.42 -24.64
CA THR A 3 3.54 -25.38 -23.66
C THR A 3 2.14 -25.63 -23.10
N THR A 4 2.06 -26.28 -21.95
CA THR A 4 0.81 -26.37 -21.18
C THR A 4 0.38 -24.96 -20.78
N SER A 5 -0.49 -24.34 -21.57
CA SER A 5 -1.12 -23.08 -21.21
C SER A 5 -2.02 -23.35 -20.01
N LEU A 6 -1.69 -22.76 -18.87
CA LEU A 6 -2.54 -22.83 -17.69
C LEU A 6 -3.84 -22.10 -18.03
N SER A 7 -4.97 -22.83 -18.08
CA SER A 7 -6.31 -22.27 -18.26
C SER A 7 -6.50 -21.01 -17.39
N THR A 8 -6.83 -19.90 -18.04
CA THR A 8 -7.08 -18.61 -17.40
C THR A 8 -8.41 -18.70 -16.65
N LYS A 9 -8.42 -18.43 -15.34
CA LYS A 9 -9.67 -18.35 -14.59
C LYS A 9 -10.50 -17.18 -15.12
N PRO A 10 -11.84 -17.23 -15.02
CA PRO A 10 -12.71 -16.12 -15.41
C PRO A 10 -12.25 -14.84 -14.71
N HIS A 11 -12.08 -13.79 -15.51
CA HIS A 11 -11.75 -12.46 -15.00
C HIS A 11 -13.04 -11.78 -14.53
N TYR A 12 -13.02 -11.20 -13.33
CA TYR A 12 -14.20 -10.55 -12.76
C TYR A 12 -14.15 -9.05 -13.05
N GLU A 13 -14.81 -8.61 -14.12
CA GLU A 13 -14.87 -7.17 -14.49
C GLU A 13 -15.45 -6.29 -13.38
N ILE A 14 -16.38 -6.84 -12.58
CA ILE A 14 -16.96 -6.13 -11.44
C ILE A 14 -15.91 -5.77 -10.37
N LEU A 15 -14.88 -6.62 -10.18
CA LEU A 15 -13.81 -6.35 -9.22
C LEU A 15 -12.89 -5.23 -9.72
N ASP A 16 -12.70 -5.12 -11.02
CA ASP A 16 -11.98 -3.99 -11.62
C ASP A 16 -12.79 -2.70 -11.52
N GLY A 17 -14.11 -2.77 -11.75
CA GLY A 17 -15.01 -1.64 -11.53
C GLY A 17 -14.98 -1.12 -10.09
N LEU A 18 -15.03 -2.02 -9.11
CA LEU A 18 -14.94 -1.67 -7.69
C LEU A 18 -13.57 -1.06 -7.32
N ARG A 19 -12.47 -1.55 -7.90
CA ARG A 19 -11.14 -0.93 -7.76
C ARG A 19 -11.12 0.49 -8.31
N GLY A 20 -11.76 0.71 -9.47
CA GLY A 20 -11.89 2.04 -10.06
C GLY A 20 -12.61 3.02 -9.13
N VAL A 21 -13.76 2.61 -8.58
CA VAL A 21 -14.52 3.43 -7.62
C VAL A 21 -13.69 3.73 -6.37
N ALA A 22 -13.04 2.72 -5.79
CA ALA A 22 -12.17 2.90 -4.63
C ALA A 22 -11.01 3.86 -4.91
N ALA A 23 -10.40 3.79 -6.11
CA ALA A 23 -9.33 4.72 -6.51
C ALA A 23 -9.83 6.17 -6.59
N VAL A 24 -11.03 6.39 -7.14
CA VAL A 24 -11.64 7.73 -7.21
C VAL A 24 -11.92 8.28 -5.81
N ILE A 25 -12.39 7.44 -4.87
CA ILE A 25 -12.60 7.83 -3.48
C ILE A 25 -11.28 8.26 -2.81
N VAL A 26 -10.18 7.52 -3.03
CA VAL A 26 -8.86 7.89 -2.50
C VAL A 26 -8.36 9.22 -3.06
N VAL A 27 -8.53 9.45 -4.37
CA VAL A 27 -8.15 10.72 -4.99
C VAL A 27 -8.98 11.87 -4.44
N ALA A 28 -10.31 11.70 -4.34
CA ALA A 28 -11.21 12.70 -3.80
C ALA A 28 -10.90 12.99 -2.32
N PHE A 29 -10.59 11.97 -1.52
CA PHE A 29 -10.14 12.09 -0.14
C PHE A 29 -8.95 13.04 -0.03
N HIS A 30 -7.86 12.80 -0.75
CA HIS A 30 -6.66 13.62 -0.66
C HIS A 30 -6.82 15.04 -1.21
N ILE A 31 -7.63 15.22 -2.26
CA ILE A 31 -7.94 16.57 -2.79
C ILE A 31 -8.68 17.39 -1.73
N LEU A 32 -9.67 16.79 -1.05
CA LEU A 32 -10.48 17.48 -0.05
C LEU A 32 -9.73 17.65 1.28
N GLU A 33 -8.90 16.68 1.65
CA GLU A 33 -7.99 16.75 2.81
C GLU A 33 -7.07 17.97 2.71
N ALA A 34 -6.51 18.24 1.53
CA ALA A 34 -5.63 19.40 1.31
C ALA A 34 -6.33 20.77 1.53
N HIS A 35 -7.66 20.80 1.59
CA HIS A 35 -8.46 22.01 1.83
C HIS A 35 -9.15 22.00 3.21
N SER A 36 -8.92 20.96 4.02
CA SER A 36 -9.52 20.77 5.34
C SER A 36 -8.62 21.34 6.44
N THR A 37 -9.21 21.86 7.51
CA THR A 37 -8.46 22.30 8.70
C THR A 37 -8.35 21.22 9.77
N ASN A 38 -9.31 20.30 9.82
CA ASN A 38 -9.32 19.15 10.71
C ASN A 38 -10.19 18.00 10.15
N HIS A 39 -10.40 16.97 10.94
CA HIS A 39 -11.23 15.83 10.52
C HIS A 39 -12.74 16.15 10.51
N LEU A 40 -13.20 17.21 11.18
CA LEU A 40 -14.63 17.57 11.28
C LEU A 40 -15.13 18.31 10.03
N ASP A 41 -14.28 19.09 9.37
CA ASP A 41 -14.62 19.80 8.14
C ASP A 41 -14.28 19.01 6.86
N GLN A 42 -13.61 17.87 7.00
CA GLN A 42 -13.28 16.99 5.88
C GLN A 42 -14.53 16.24 5.39
N VAL A 43 -15.00 16.61 4.20
CA VAL A 43 -16.22 16.03 3.58
C VAL A 43 -16.11 14.51 3.41
N ILE A 44 -14.94 14.02 3.02
CA ILE A 44 -14.64 12.58 2.93
C ILE A 44 -13.59 12.27 4.00
N ASN A 45 -13.99 12.17 5.26
CA ASN A 45 -13.06 11.89 6.37
C ASN A 45 -12.59 10.42 6.37
N HIS A 46 -13.45 9.47 5.99
CA HIS A 46 -13.12 8.03 6.05
C HIS A 46 -12.60 7.46 4.72
N GLY A 47 -12.14 8.31 3.80
CA GLY A 47 -11.69 7.87 2.48
C GLY A 47 -10.45 6.97 2.51
N TYR A 48 -9.65 7.03 3.58
CA TYR A 48 -8.52 6.12 3.79
C TYR A 48 -8.95 4.63 3.86
N LEU A 49 -10.18 4.32 4.27
CA LEU A 49 -10.71 2.95 4.31
C LEU A 49 -10.83 2.30 2.92
N ALA A 50 -10.85 3.11 1.85
CA ALA A 50 -10.81 2.59 0.49
C ALA A 50 -9.50 1.85 0.20
N VAL A 51 -8.40 2.18 0.90
CA VAL A 51 -7.13 1.46 0.81
C VAL A 51 -7.24 0.05 1.41
N ASP A 52 -7.96 -0.10 2.53
CA ASP A 52 -8.23 -1.42 3.12
C ASP A 52 -9.06 -2.31 2.18
N PHE A 53 -10.00 -1.72 1.46
CA PHE A 53 -10.73 -2.42 0.41
C PHE A 53 -9.79 -2.96 -0.69
N PHE A 54 -8.77 -2.20 -1.11
CA PHE A 54 -7.75 -2.69 -2.05
C PHE A 54 -6.97 -3.89 -1.50
N PHE A 55 -6.64 -3.89 -0.20
CA PHE A 55 -5.92 -4.99 0.43
C PHE A 55 -6.76 -6.28 0.51
N VAL A 56 -7.99 -6.19 1.00
CA VAL A 56 -8.91 -7.33 1.06
C VAL A 56 -9.12 -7.91 -0.34
N LEU A 57 -9.34 -7.05 -1.34
CA LEU A 57 -9.52 -7.48 -2.71
C LEU A 57 -8.23 -8.07 -3.32
N SER A 58 -7.05 -7.57 -2.94
CA SER A 58 -5.78 -8.17 -3.35
C SER A 58 -5.63 -9.58 -2.78
N GLY A 59 -5.91 -9.77 -1.49
CA GLY A 59 -5.92 -11.08 -0.83
C GLY A 59 -6.87 -12.08 -1.49
N PHE A 60 -8.12 -11.66 -1.75
CA PHE A 60 -9.12 -12.46 -2.45
C PHE A 60 -8.63 -12.88 -3.85
N VAL A 61 -8.15 -11.93 -4.66
CA VAL A 61 -7.66 -12.22 -6.03
C VAL A 61 -6.44 -13.14 -5.99
N ILE A 62 -5.54 -12.98 -5.02
CA ILE A 62 -4.36 -13.84 -4.88
C ILE A 62 -4.77 -15.28 -4.52
N GLY A 63 -5.62 -15.48 -3.52
CA GLY A 63 -6.14 -16.80 -3.15
C GLY A 63 -6.86 -17.45 -4.33
N TYR A 64 -7.84 -16.75 -4.89
CA TYR A 64 -8.61 -17.24 -6.03
C TYR A 64 -7.74 -17.57 -7.25
N ALA A 65 -6.78 -16.73 -7.63
CA ALA A 65 -6.00 -16.94 -8.84
C ALA A 65 -4.90 -18.01 -8.70
N TYR A 66 -4.36 -18.23 -7.49
CA TYR A 66 -3.12 -18.99 -7.32
C TYR A 66 -3.21 -20.23 -6.43
N ASP A 67 -4.24 -20.40 -5.60
CA ASP A 67 -4.33 -21.57 -4.68
C ASP A 67 -4.23 -22.91 -5.40
N ASP A 68 -4.94 -23.07 -6.52
CA ASP A 68 -4.92 -24.32 -7.30
C ASP A 68 -3.67 -24.49 -8.17
N ARG A 69 -2.80 -23.47 -8.24
CA ARG A 69 -1.65 -23.42 -9.16
C ARG A 69 -0.33 -23.75 -8.49
N TRP A 70 -0.28 -23.87 -7.16
CA TRP A 70 0.95 -24.17 -6.43
C TRP A 70 1.60 -25.50 -6.80
N GLY A 71 0.82 -26.50 -7.26
CA GLY A 71 1.37 -27.76 -7.79
C GLY A 71 2.10 -27.61 -9.14
N LYS A 72 1.91 -26.49 -9.84
CA LYS A 72 2.48 -26.21 -11.18
C LYS A 72 3.32 -24.92 -11.22
N MET A 73 3.52 -24.26 -10.08
CA MET A 73 4.13 -22.93 -10.01
C MET A 73 5.09 -22.86 -8.82
N THR A 74 6.31 -22.39 -9.09
CA THR A 74 7.31 -22.14 -8.04
C THR A 74 7.06 -20.79 -7.36
N ILE A 75 7.60 -20.65 -6.15
CA ILE A 75 7.59 -19.37 -5.40
C ILE A 75 8.22 -18.24 -6.23
N GLY A 76 9.35 -18.49 -6.91
CA GLY A 76 9.96 -17.53 -7.81
C GLY A 76 9.08 -17.15 -9.01
N GLY A 77 8.34 -18.12 -9.56
CA GLY A 77 7.36 -17.87 -10.62
C GLY A 77 6.19 -16.98 -10.17
N PHE A 78 5.72 -17.15 -8.93
CA PHE A 78 4.74 -16.25 -8.32
C PHE A 78 5.31 -14.84 -8.18
N PHE A 79 6.48 -14.68 -7.55
CA PHE A 79 7.09 -13.36 -7.35
C PHE A 79 7.37 -12.63 -8.66
N LYS A 80 7.86 -13.33 -9.69
CA LYS A 80 8.07 -12.74 -11.01
C LYS A 80 6.78 -12.16 -11.59
N ARG A 81 5.66 -12.86 -11.48
CA ARG A 81 4.35 -12.37 -11.96
C ARG A 81 3.88 -11.14 -11.19
N ARG A 82 4.09 -11.11 -9.87
CA ARG A 82 3.71 -9.98 -9.02
C ARG A 82 4.61 -8.77 -9.29
N LEU A 83 5.92 -8.97 -9.43
CA LEU A 83 6.88 -7.93 -9.77
C LEU A 83 6.56 -7.27 -11.11
N ILE A 84 6.34 -8.06 -12.18
CA ILE A 84 5.99 -7.51 -13.51
C ILE A 84 4.69 -6.70 -13.48
N ARG A 85 3.77 -7.02 -12.57
CA ARG A 85 2.50 -6.30 -12.42
C ARG A 85 2.64 -5.00 -11.61
N LEU A 86 3.33 -5.05 -10.47
CA LEU A 86 3.37 -3.94 -9.51
C LEU A 86 4.51 -2.95 -9.79
N GLN A 87 5.68 -3.45 -10.20
CA GLN A 87 6.88 -2.63 -10.39
C GLN A 87 6.74 -1.51 -11.42
N PRO A 88 6.07 -1.69 -12.57
CA PRO A 88 5.89 -0.59 -13.53
C PRO A 88 5.16 0.61 -12.91
N MET A 89 4.12 0.35 -12.11
CA MET A 89 3.35 1.40 -11.45
C MET A 89 4.17 2.11 -10.37
N VAL A 90 5.03 1.39 -9.65
CA VAL A 90 5.97 1.99 -8.67
C VAL A 90 6.91 2.96 -9.36
N ILE A 91 7.54 2.54 -10.47
CA ILE A 91 8.48 3.37 -11.22
C ILE A 91 7.79 4.62 -11.75
N VAL A 92 6.62 4.48 -12.38
CA VAL A 92 5.85 5.61 -12.90
C VAL A 92 5.46 6.58 -11.79
N GLY A 93 4.98 6.08 -10.65
CA GLY A 93 4.62 6.92 -9.50
C GLY A 93 5.80 7.74 -8.97
N MET A 94 6.98 7.10 -8.84
CA MET A 94 8.20 7.78 -8.40
C MET A 94 8.69 8.83 -9.40
N ILE A 95 8.59 8.56 -10.71
CA ILE A 95 8.94 9.53 -11.75
C ILE A 95 7.99 10.74 -11.69
N ILE A 96 6.68 10.50 -11.64
CA ILE A 96 5.68 11.58 -11.55
C ILE A 96 5.94 12.41 -10.29
N GLY A 97 6.15 11.78 -9.14
CA GLY A 97 6.46 12.48 -7.90
C GLY A 97 7.73 13.30 -7.95
N ALA A 98 8.80 12.78 -8.55
CA ALA A 98 10.05 13.52 -8.80
C ALA A 98 9.84 14.72 -9.72
N LEU A 99 9.08 14.56 -10.80
CA LEU A 99 8.76 15.63 -11.76
C LEU A 99 7.98 16.77 -11.11
N PHE A 100 7.03 16.44 -10.23
CA PHE A 100 6.19 17.41 -9.53
C PHE A 100 6.71 17.80 -8.14
N PHE A 101 7.89 17.33 -7.73
CA PHE A 101 8.37 17.47 -6.34
C PHE A 101 8.44 18.93 -5.88
N TYR A 102 9.10 19.80 -6.66
CA TYR A 102 9.28 21.21 -6.29
C TYR A 102 8.00 22.05 -6.40
N PHE A 103 6.98 21.57 -7.11
CA PHE A 103 5.68 22.25 -7.20
C PHE A 103 4.81 22.06 -5.95
N GLN A 104 5.22 21.17 -5.04
CA GLN A 104 4.52 20.90 -3.78
C GLN A 104 5.03 21.78 -2.63
N ASP A 105 6.00 22.66 -2.88
CA ASP A 105 6.58 23.53 -1.85
C ASP A 105 5.50 24.36 -1.15
N SER A 106 5.40 24.19 0.16
CA SER A 106 4.36 24.77 0.99
C SER A 106 4.74 24.67 2.47
N SER A 107 4.02 25.37 3.35
CA SER A 107 4.23 25.30 4.80
C SER A 107 4.05 23.90 5.38
N VAL A 108 3.30 23.03 4.69
CA VAL A 108 3.08 21.63 5.07
C VAL A 108 4.31 20.75 4.77
N TYR A 109 5.08 21.11 3.74
CA TYR A 109 6.27 20.36 3.30
C TYR A 109 7.54 21.21 3.38
N PRO A 110 7.99 21.57 4.60
CA PRO A 110 9.01 22.61 4.80
C PRO A 110 10.40 22.22 4.27
N ALA A 111 10.66 20.94 3.99
CA ALA A 111 11.96 20.49 3.51
C ALA A 111 12.14 20.60 1.98
N ILE A 112 11.07 20.88 1.21
CA ILE A 112 11.12 20.86 -0.26
C ILE A 112 12.03 21.96 -0.81
N ALA A 113 11.81 23.23 -0.42
CA ALA A 113 12.61 24.37 -0.89
C ALA A 113 14.12 24.19 -0.68
N GLY A 114 14.53 23.54 0.41
CA GLY A 114 15.93 23.30 0.76
C GLY A 114 16.52 22.01 0.17
N THR A 115 15.73 21.16 -0.48
CA THR A 115 16.18 19.84 -0.94
C THR A 115 16.94 19.94 -2.27
N PRO A 116 18.25 19.57 -2.30
CA PRO A 116 19.01 19.54 -3.54
C PRO A 116 18.49 18.48 -4.50
N VAL A 117 18.56 18.76 -5.81
CA VAL A 117 18.09 17.85 -6.88
C VAL A 117 18.71 16.46 -6.77
N TRP A 118 20.01 16.37 -6.46
CA TRP A 118 20.68 15.07 -6.33
C TRP A 118 20.09 14.22 -5.20
N LYS A 119 19.66 14.83 -4.08
CA LYS A 119 19.05 14.11 -2.95
C LYS A 119 17.69 13.56 -3.36
N MET A 120 16.90 14.37 -4.08
CA MET A 120 15.64 13.92 -4.68
C MET A 120 15.87 12.74 -5.62
N LEU A 121 16.87 12.80 -6.52
CA LEU A 121 17.19 11.71 -7.44
C LEU A 121 17.62 10.43 -6.70
N VAL A 122 18.39 10.55 -5.62
CA VAL A 122 18.75 9.39 -4.77
C VAL A 122 17.51 8.77 -4.14
N VAL A 123 16.61 9.58 -3.57
CA VAL A 123 15.34 9.09 -3.01
C VAL A 123 14.48 8.44 -4.10
N MET A 124 14.47 8.97 -5.33
CA MET A 124 13.76 8.37 -6.46
C MET A 124 14.32 6.98 -6.81
N LEU A 125 15.65 6.85 -6.87
CA LEU A 125 16.31 5.57 -7.16
C LEU A 125 16.04 4.52 -6.07
N ILE A 126 16.06 4.91 -4.80
CA ILE A 126 15.65 4.04 -3.69
C ILE A 126 14.16 3.70 -3.85
N GLY A 127 13.32 4.70 -4.14
CA GLY A 127 11.90 4.54 -4.36
C GLY A 127 11.54 3.57 -5.49
N PHE A 128 12.35 3.48 -6.55
CA PHE A 128 12.16 2.46 -7.58
C PHE A 128 12.23 1.03 -7.02
N THR A 129 12.96 0.79 -5.95
CA THR A 129 13.00 -0.53 -5.29
C THR A 129 11.83 -0.77 -4.34
N LEU A 130 11.00 0.25 -4.10
CA LEU A 130 9.95 0.30 -3.08
C LEU A 130 10.47 0.06 -1.66
N LEU A 131 11.78 0.19 -1.43
CA LEU A 131 12.33 0.17 -0.08
C LEU A 131 11.99 1.48 0.63
N PRO A 132 11.52 1.42 1.89
CA PRO A 132 11.20 2.62 2.65
C PRO A 132 12.47 3.37 3.00
N VAL A 133 12.42 4.70 2.96
CA VAL A 133 13.49 5.53 3.51
C VAL A 133 13.23 5.80 5.00
N PRO A 134 14.28 5.81 5.85
CA PRO A 134 14.18 6.27 7.23
C PRO A 134 13.75 7.74 7.26
N THR A 135 13.15 8.16 8.38
CA THR A 135 12.70 9.55 8.59
C THR A 135 13.81 10.58 8.44
N SER A 136 15.06 10.21 8.71
CA SER A 136 16.24 11.07 8.50
C SER A 136 16.54 11.36 7.02
N MET A 137 16.05 10.53 6.09
CA MET A 137 16.19 10.71 4.65
C MET A 137 14.92 11.28 3.99
N ASP A 138 13.90 11.64 4.79
CA ASP A 138 12.76 12.36 4.27
C ASP A 138 13.18 13.70 3.65
N ILE A 139 12.54 14.02 2.53
CA ILE A 139 12.77 15.22 1.72
C ILE A 139 11.55 16.14 1.67
N ARG A 140 10.40 15.72 2.23
CA ARG A 140 9.20 16.56 2.37
C ARG A 140 9.10 17.19 3.76
N GLY A 141 9.63 16.53 4.79
CA GLY A 141 9.49 16.96 6.19
C GLY A 141 8.16 16.51 6.80
N TRP A 142 7.55 15.47 6.24
CA TRP A 142 6.28 14.87 6.66
C TRP A 142 6.45 13.49 7.32
N ASN A 143 7.70 13.00 7.46
CA ASN A 143 8.06 11.69 7.99
C ASN A 143 7.54 10.51 7.15
N GLU A 144 7.32 10.67 5.85
CA GLU A 144 6.86 9.58 4.98
C GLU A 144 7.97 8.59 4.65
N MET A 145 7.62 7.30 4.57
CA MET A 145 8.56 6.27 4.14
C MET A 145 8.83 6.28 2.62
N HIS A 146 7.97 6.95 1.83
CA HIS A 146 8.13 7.12 0.38
C HIS A 146 7.83 8.57 -0.04
N PRO A 147 8.73 9.53 0.22
CA PRO A 147 8.47 10.96 0.02
C PRO A 147 8.15 11.39 -1.42
N LEU A 148 8.51 10.60 -2.43
CA LEU A 148 8.16 10.90 -3.83
C LEU A 148 6.89 10.18 -4.30
N ASN A 149 6.28 9.36 -3.46
CA ASN A 149 5.06 8.66 -3.78
C ASN A 149 4.30 8.40 -2.48
N GLY A 150 3.57 9.41 -2.00
CA GLY A 150 2.76 9.34 -0.79
C GLY A 150 1.97 8.03 -0.65
N PRO A 151 1.18 7.57 -1.63
CA PRO A 151 0.45 6.30 -1.54
C PRO A 151 1.33 5.03 -1.70
N GLY A 152 2.64 5.18 -1.92
CA GLY A 152 3.58 4.08 -2.14
C GLY A 152 3.68 3.09 -0.97
N TRP A 153 3.37 3.52 0.25
CA TRP A 153 3.35 2.64 1.42
C TRP A 153 2.35 1.49 1.27
N SER A 154 1.24 1.72 0.57
CA SER A 154 0.23 0.70 0.36
C SER A 154 0.76 -0.42 -0.56
N LEU A 155 1.48 -0.05 -1.62
CA LEU A 155 2.14 -1.02 -2.49
C LEU A 155 3.24 -1.77 -1.75
N PHE A 156 4.00 -1.10 -0.88
CA PHE A 156 5.04 -1.74 -0.07
C PHE A 156 4.44 -2.84 0.82
N LEU A 157 3.32 -2.56 1.49
CA LEU A 157 2.58 -3.56 2.26
C LEU A 157 2.01 -4.67 1.38
N GLU A 158 1.53 -4.36 0.17
CA GLU A 158 1.10 -5.39 -0.77
C GLU A 158 2.26 -6.34 -1.12
N TYR A 159 3.49 -5.84 -1.30
CA TYR A 159 4.68 -6.69 -1.50
C TYR A 159 4.97 -7.57 -0.27
N ILE A 160 4.91 -7.01 0.94
CA ILE A 160 5.10 -7.79 2.17
C ILE A 160 4.03 -8.88 2.28
N ALA A 161 2.75 -8.54 2.05
CA ALA A 161 1.65 -9.50 2.08
C ALA A 161 1.83 -10.61 1.04
N ASN A 162 2.27 -10.29 -0.18
CA ASN A 162 2.60 -11.29 -1.20
C ASN A 162 3.71 -12.24 -0.75
N ILE A 163 4.76 -11.71 -0.09
CA ILE A 163 5.87 -12.50 0.42
C ILE A 163 5.39 -13.43 1.55
N LEU A 164 4.67 -12.91 2.53
CA LEU A 164 4.11 -13.68 3.63
C LEU A 164 3.14 -14.76 3.14
N TYR A 165 2.30 -14.43 2.16
CA TYR A 165 1.40 -15.37 1.53
C TYR A 165 2.12 -16.54 0.87
N ALA A 166 3.05 -16.26 -0.04
CA ALA A 166 3.75 -17.30 -0.80
C ALA A 166 4.66 -18.19 0.08
N SER A 167 5.20 -17.64 1.17
CA SER A 167 6.15 -18.34 2.04
C SER A 167 5.48 -19.11 3.18
N ILE A 168 4.51 -18.49 3.85
CA ILE A 168 3.97 -18.93 5.14
C ILE A 168 2.45 -19.11 5.10
N ILE A 169 1.67 -18.04 4.84
CA ILE A 169 0.22 -18.02 5.10
C ILE A 169 -0.53 -19.04 4.26
N ARG A 170 -0.13 -19.29 3.00
CA ARG A 170 -0.76 -20.33 2.16
C ARG A 170 -0.70 -21.75 2.74
N LYS A 171 0.17 -21.99 3.73
CA LYS A 171 0.34 -23.30 4.38
C LYS A 171 -0.54 -23.42 5.63
N PHE A 172 -1.24 -22.35 6.03
CA PHE A 172 -2.07 -22.37 7.22
C PHE A 172 -3.32 -23.23 7.02
N SER A 173 -3.71 -23.94 8.07
CA SER A 173 -5.03 -24.59 8.11
C SER A 173 -6.12 -23.54 8.25
N LYS A 174 -7.36 -23.89 7.89
CA LYS A 174 -8.53 -23.02 8.10
C LYS A 174 -8.66 -22.53 9.55
N ARG A 175 -8.28 -23.38 10.52
CA ARG A 175 -8.28 -23.02 11.96
C ARG A 175 -7.20 -21.98 12.28
N ALA A 176 -5.98 -22.17 11.80
CA ALA A 176 -4.89 -21.22 12.02
C ALA A 176 -5.20 -19.86 11.37
N LEU A 177 -5.80 -19.86 10.17
CA LEU A 177 -6.25 -18.65 9.51
C LEU A 177 -7.39 -17.96 10.30
N ALA A 178 -8.36 -18.71 10.81
CA ALA A 178 -9.42 -18.15 11.64
C ALA A 178 -8.89 -17.52 12.94
N VAL A 179 -7.91 -18.14 13.59
CA VAL A 179 -7.24 -17.58 14.77
C VAL A 179 -6.48 -16.30 14.40
N LEU A 180 -5.74 -16.30 13.28
CA LEU A 180 -5.04 -15.09 12.80
C LEU A 180 -6.00 -13.93 12.57
N VAL A 181 -7.10 -14.18 11.85
CA VAL A 181 -8.15 -13.18 11.58
C VAL A 181 -8.78 -12.68 12.88
N PHE A 182 -9.07 -13.57 13.82
CA PHE A 182 -9.61 -13.19 15.12
C PHE A 182 -8.65 -12.30 15.91
N LEU A 183 -7.38 -12.68 16.01
CA LEU A 183 -6.36 -11.89 16.71
C LEU A 183 -6.15 -10.52 16.06
N ALA A 184 -6.10 -10.46 14.73
CA ALA A 184 -5.97 -9.22 14.01
C ALA A 184 -7.21 -8.32 14.17
N GLY A 185 -8.41 -8.90 14.19
CA GLY A 185 -9.66 -8.20 14.54
C GLY A 185 -9.65 -7.63 15.97
N CYS A 186 -9.21 -8.41 16.96
CA CYS A 186 -9.04 -7.91 18.33
C CYS A 186 -8.05 -6.76 18.42
N ALA A 187 -6.92 -6.86 17.72
CA ALA A 187 -5.89 -5.84 17.72
C ALA A 187 -6.34 -4.57 16.95
N LEU A 188 -7.16 -4.71 15.90
CA LEU A 188 -7.81 -3.58 15.23
C LEU A 188 -8.79 -2.86 16.16
N ILE A 189 -9.64 -3.60 16.88
CA ILE A 189 -10.56 -3.02 17.87
C ILE A 189 -9.77 -2.31 18.97
N HIS A 190 -8.69 -2.91 19.46
CA HIS A 190 -7.83 -2.29 20.44
C HIS A 190 -7.29 -0.95 19.92
N LEU A 191 -6.71 -0.93 18.72
CA LEU A 191 -6.20 0.29 18.09
C LEU A 191 -7.29 1.35 17.92
N ALA A 192 -8.48 0.96 17.43
CA ALA A 192 -9.59 1.89 17.22
C ALA A 192 -10.07 2.55 18.52
N VAL A 193 -9.94 1.87 19.67
CA VAL A 193 -10.37 2.39 20.98
C VAL A 193 -9.24 3.14 21.70
N THR A 194 -7.97 2.79 21.46
CA THR A 194 -6.83 3.37 22.18
C THR A 194 -6.02 4.39 21.39
N SER A 195 -6.33 4.58 20.10
CA SER A 195 -5.63 5.54 19.24
C SER A 195 -5.77 6.98 19.78
N PRO A 196 -4.65 7.68 20.03
CA PRO A 196 -4.68 9.06 20.52
C PRO A 196 -5.40 10.05 19.59
N ASN A 197 -5.42 9.75 18.28
CA ASN A 197 -5.99 10.62 17.26
C ASN A 197 -7.47 10.31 16.99
N GLY A 198 -8.03 9.26 17.60
CA GLY A 198 -9.41 8.82 17.34
C GLY A 198 -9.62 8.23 15.93
N ASP A 199 -8.54 7.89 15.23
CA ASP A 199 -8.54 7.24 13.92
C ASP A 199 -7.70 5.96 13.91
N VAL A 200 -7.75 5.22 12.81
CA VAL A 200 -6.93 4.01 12.58
C VAL A 200 -5.90 4.23 11.47
N ILE A 201 -5.56 5.48 11.17
CA ILE A 201 -4.65 5.85 10.08
C ILE A 201 -3.22 5.53 10.49
N GLY A 202 -2.51 4.75 9.67
CA GLY A 202 -1.14 4.36 9.95
C GLY A 202 -0.49 3.61 8.78
N GLY A 203 0.77 3.22 8.96
CA GLY A 203 1.53 2.41 8.01
C GLY A 203 2.28 3.17 6.93
N TRP A 204 2.17 4.50 6.89
CA TRP A 204 2.80 5.36 5.88
C TRP A 204 4.14 5.98 6.35
N SER A 205 4.49 5.80 7.62
CA SER A 205 5.74 6.27 8.23
C SER A 205 6.48 5.16 8.98
N LEU A 206 7.79 5.32 9.14
CA LEU A 206 8.61 4.51 10.05
C LEU A 206 8.69 5.10 11.47
N ASP A 207 8.04 6.25 11.73
CA ASP A 207 7.85 6.75 13.09
C ASP A 207 6.96 5.76 13.88
N PRO A 208 7.37 5.27 15.06
CA PRO A 208 6.58 4.37 15.89
C PRO A 208 5.13 4.80 16.14
N ARG A 209 4.84 6.11 16.10
CA ARG A 209 3.49 6.66 16.27
C ARG A 209 2.57 6.41 15.07
N HIS A 210 3.15 6.23 13.89
CA HIS A 210 2.46 6.10 12.62
C HIS A 210 2.81 4.80 11.87
N SER A 211 3.61 3.91 12.49
CA SER A 211 4.07 2.66 11.89
C SER A 211 3.08 1.50 12.02
N PHE A 212 2.00 1.66 12.80
CA PHE A 212 1.03 0.59 13.02
C PHE A 212 0.22 0.31 11.76
N VAL A 213 0.32 -0.93 11.29
CA VAL A 213 -0.44 -1.47 10.13
C VAL A 213 -1.31 -2.60 10.64
N LEU A 214 -2.31 -2.26 11.44
CA LEU A 214 -3.21 -3.28 11.98
C LEU A 214 -4.47 -3.46 11.12
N VAL A 215 -4.84 -2.44 10.34
CA VAL A 215 -6.06 -2.44 9.51
C VAL A 215 -5.92 -3.26 8.22
N SER A 216 -4.69 -3.38 7.69
CA SER A 216 -4.46 -3.85 6.31
C SER A 216 -3.98 -5.31 6.16
N LEU A 217 -3.89 -6.06 7.26
CA LEU A 217 -3.46 -7.47 7.29
C LEU A 217 -4.58 -8.47 7.61
N VAL A 218 -5.83 -7.99 7.72
CA VAL A 218 -7.06 -8.81 7.80
C VAL A 218 -7.66 -8.97 6.42
#